data_AF-X1D0E6-F1
#
_entry.id   AF-X1D0E6-F1
#
_cell.length_a   1.000
_cell.length_b   1.000
_cell.length_c   1.000
_cell.angle_alpha   90.00
_cell.angle_beta   90.00
_cell.angle_gamma   90.00
#
_symmetry.space_group_name_H-M   'P 1'
#
loop_
_entity.id
_entity.type
_entity.pdbx_description
1 polymer ?
#
loop_
_entity_poly.entity_id
_entity_poly.type
_entity_poly.pdbx_seq_one_letter_code
_entity_poly.pdbx_strand_id
1 'polypeptide(L)'
;DNDITEGYTVGSRWFDITNDKEHVCLDNSDGAAVWIDTTAANAVTFVGLNDTPVNYTDAGLKIVRVNSTPNALEFVEFAATYLEGVPTEDLATKAPTSEWAFDHNAAATAVHGAAENTLLHSGSTIDGGTW
;
A
#
# COMPACT_ATOMS: atom_id res chain seq x y z
N ASP A 1 -11.37 43.48 -6.76
CA ASP A 1 -10.68 43.67 -5.48
C ASP A 1 -11.69 43.38 -4.41
N ASN A 2 -11.63 42.18 -3.81
CA ASN A 2 -12.76 41.65 -3.05
C ASN A 2 -12.68 42.16 -1.60
N ASP A 3 -12.94 43.44 -1.38
CA ASP A 3 -12.71 44.15 -0.12
C ASP A 3 -13.92 45.01 0.32
N ILE A 4 -13.69 45.98 1.20
CA ILE A 4 -14.73 46.91 1.68
C ILE A 4 -15.38 47.75 0.56
N THR A 5 -14.66 48.05 -0.52
CA THR A 5 -15.18 48.83 -1.66
C THR A 5 -16.20 48.05 -2.48
N GLU A 6 -16.10 46.72 -2.50
CA GLU A 6 -17.09 45.82 -3.09
C GLU A 6 -18.18 45.38 -2.08
N GLY A 7 -18.17 45.94 -0.86
CA GLY A 7 -19.20 45.71 0.17
C GLY A 7 -18.96 44.48 1.04
N TYR A 8 -17.77 43.87 0.97
CA TYR A 8 -17.41 42.76 1.85
C TYR A 8 -17.02 43.27 3.25
N THR A 9 -17.34 42.47 4.25
CA THR A 9 -17.01 42.71 5.66
C THR A 9 -16.37 41.46 6.25
N VAL A 10 -15.69 41.60 7.40
CA VAL A 10 -15.23 40.43 8.15
C VAL A 10 -16.42 39.48 8.41
N GLY A 11 -16.26 38.21 8.04
CA GLY A 11 -17.31 37.18 8.08
C GLY A 11 -18.11 37.03 6.78
N SER A 12 -17.93 37.90 5.79
CA SER A 12 -18.47 37.68 4.44
C SER A 12 -17.94 36.36 3.87
N ARG A 13 -18.83 35.62 3.19
CA ARG A 13 -18.51 34.36 2.52
C ARG A 13 -18.56 34.56 1.02
N TRP A 14 -17.52 34.14 0.32
CA TRP A 14 -17.46 34.13 -1.13
C TRP A 14 -17.33 32.70 -1.63
N PHE A 15 -18.18 32.35 -2.60
CA PHE A 15 -18.15 31.05 -3.27
C PHE A 15 -17.45 31.23 -4.62
N ASP A 16 -16.21 30.76 -4.72
CA ASP A 16 -15.48 30.65 -5.98
C ASP A 16 -15.97 29.40 -6.72
N ILE A 17 -16.93 29.63 -7.63
CA ILE A 17 -17.52 28.61 -8.49
C ILE A 17 -16.58 28.14 -9.62
N THR A 18 -15.44 28.79 -9.82
CA THR A 18 -14.46 28.39 -10.85
C THR A 18 -13.48 27.37 -10.29
N ASN A 19 -13.11 27.52 -9.01
CA ASN A 19 -12.18 26.64 -8.33
C ASN A 19 -12.84 25.75 -7.27
N ASP A 20 -14.18 25.75 -7.18
CA ASP A 20 -14.99 25.00 -6.21
C ASP A 20 -14.55 25.27 -4.75
N LYS A 21 -14.26 26.53 -4.44
CA LYS A 21 -13.80 26.96 -3.12
C LYS A 21 -14.79 27.86 -2.42
N GLU A 22 -14.83 27.74 -1.11
CA GLU A 22 -15.45 28.73 -0.23
C GLU A 22 -14.37 29.51 0.49
N HIS A 23 -14.54 30.83 0.54
CA HIS A 23 -13.66 31.74 1.25
C HIS A 23 -14.44 32.52 2.31
N VAL A 24 -13.82 32.77 3.47
CA VAL A 24 -14.34 33.71 4.48
C VAL A 24 -13.37 34.88 4.67
N CYS A 25 -13.91 36.10 4.65
CA CYS A 25 -13.14 37.33 4.86
C CYS A 25 -12.78 37.48 6.34
N LEU A 26 -11.49 37.63 6.65
CA LEU A 26 -11.00 37.90 8.01
C LEU A 26 -10.54 39.35 8.20
N ASP A 27 -10.21 40.02 7.10
CA ASP A 27 -9.88 41.44 7.03
C ASP A 27 -10.40 41.97 5.69
N ASN A 28 -11.20 43.04 5.71
CA ASN A 28 -11.78 43.65 4.51
C ASN A 28 -11.09 44.97 4.13
N SER A 29 -9.87 45.23 4.59
CA SER A 29 -9.09 46.43 4.25
C SER A 29 -9.04 46.68 2.74
N ASP A 30 -9.27 47.93 2.33
CA ASP A 30 -9.32 48.38 0.94
C ASP A 30 -8.01 48.07 0.20
N GLY A 31 -8.10 47.36 -0.93
CA GLY A 31 -7.00 46.86 -1.73
C GLY A 31 -6.12 45.79 -1.05
N ALA A 32 -6.49 45.32 0.14
CA ALA A 32 -5.67 44.45 0.97
C ALA A 32 -6.47 43.41 1.78
N ALA A 33 -7.65 42.99 1.30
CA ALA A 33 -8.48 42.04 2.01
C ALA A 33 -7.79 40.68 2.21
N VAL A 34 -7.96 40.10 3.40
CA VAL A 34 -7.46 38.78 3.76
C VAL A 34 -8.62 37.78 3.76
N TRP A 35 -8.48 36.74 2.95
CA TRP A 35 -9.46 35.67 2.77
C TRP A 35 -8.85 34.32 3.15
N ILE A 36 -9.61 33.46 3.82
CA ILE A 36 -9.19 32.07 4.09
C ILE A 36 -10.11 31.09 3.37
N ASP A 37 -9.52 30.04 2.81
CA ASP A 37 -10.24 28.91 2.23
C ASP A 37 -10.87 28.07 3.36
N THR A 38 -12.18 27.84 3.32
CA THR A 38 -12.90 26.98 4.27
C THR A 38 -13.29 25.63 3.67
N THR A 39 -13.21 25.49 2.34
CA THR A 39 -13.30 24.20 1.66
C THR A 39 -12.00 23.43 1.86
N ALA A 40 -12.07 22.29 2.57
CA ALA A 40 -10.99 21.33 2.58
C ALA A 40 -10.79 20.80 1.15
N ALA A 41 -9.55 20.87 0.63
CA ALA A 41 -9.22 20.21 -0.61
C ALA A 41 -9.34 18.69 -0.38
N ASN A 42 -10.43 18.09 -0.87
CA ASN A 42 -10.54 16.64 -0.88
C ASN A 42 -9.48 16.11 -1.84
N ALA A 43 -8.57 15.27 -1.34
CA ALA A 43 -7.61 14.60 -2.21
C ALA A 43 -8.37 13.72 -3.21
N VAL A 44 -8.32 14.08 -4.49
CA VAL A 44 -8.94 13.32 -5.59
C VAL A 44 -7.96 12.37 -6.30
N THR A 45 -6.69 12.45 -5.94
CA THR A 45 -5.63 11.54 -6.38
C THR A 45 -4.84 11.05 -5.19
N PHE A 46 -4.13 9.92 -5.33
CA PHE A 46 -3.29 9.38 -4.26
C PHE A 46 -2.20 10.39 -3.81
N VAL A 47 -1.53 11.05 -4.76
CA VAL A 47 -0.51 12.10 -4.49
C VAL A 47 -1.11 13.44 -4.01
N GLY A 48 -2.44 13.55 -3.97
CA GLY A 48 -3.14 14.71 -3.40
C GLY A 48 -3.33 14.60 -1.88
N LEU A 49 -3.02 13.44 -1.29
CA LEU A 49 -2.99 13.26 0.16
C LEU A 49 -1.75 13.97 0.75
N ASN A 50 -1.86 14.44 1.99
CA ASN A 50 -0.80 15.22 2.64
C ASN A 50 0.39 14.35 3.11
N ASP A 51 0.18 13.04 3.20
CA ASP A 51 1.14 12.04 3.67
C ASP A 51 1.69 11.18 2.54
N THR A 52 1.47 11.54 1.27
CA THR A 52 2.02 10.84 0.11
C THR A 52 3.14 11.65 -0.56
N PRO A 53 3.98 11.00 -1.40
CA PRO A 53 4.94 11.73 -2.20
C PRO A 53 4.27 12.73 -3.16
N VAL A 54 4.92 13.87 -3.39
CA VAL A 54 4.37 15.03 -4.12
C VAL A 54 3.91 14.72 -5.56
N ASN A 55 4.51 13.73 -6.21
CA ASN A 55 4.17 13.29 -7.57
C ASN A 55 4.79 11.91 -7.86
N TYR A 56 4.55 11.42 -9.08
CA TYR A 56 5.09 10.14 -9.57
C TYR A 56 6.41 10.28 -10.35
N THR A 57 7.09 11.42 -10.29
CA THR A 57 8.38 11.59 -10.99
C THR A 57 9.36 10.54 -10.48
N ASP A 58 9.95 9.79 -11.41
CA ASP A 58 10.84 8.66 -11.13
C ASP A 58 10.23 7.57 -10.23
N ALA A 59 8.90 7.42 -10.21
CA ALA A 59 8.19 6.43 -9.41
C ALA A 59 7.69 5.21 -10.19
N GLY A 60 8.05 5.08 -11.47
CA GLY A 60 7.67 3.94 -12.29
C GLY A 60 8.11 2.61 -11.65
N LEU A 61 7.18 1.64 -11.57
CA LEU A 61 7.39 0.30 -11.00
C LEU A 61 7.78 0.26 -9.51
N LYS A 62 7.75 1.38 -8.80
CA LYS A 62 7.97 1.41 -7.35
C LYS A 62 6.73 0.91 -6.61
N ILE A 63 6.97 0.42 -5.39
CA ILE A 63 5.91 0.10 -4.44
C ILE A 63 5.70 1.24 -3.45
N VAL A 64 4.51 1.28 -2.86
CA VAL A 64 4.19 2.17 -1.74
C VAL A 64 4.52 1.43 -0.44
N ARG A 65 5.16 2.13 0.49
CA ARG A 65 5.31 1.68 1.88
C ARG A 65 5.23 2.85 2.85
N VAL A 66 5.11 2.55 4.14
CA VAL A 66 5.31 3.53 5.22
C VAL A 66 6.79 3.88 5.31
N ASN A 67 7.09 5.16 5.52
CA ASN A 67 8.46 5.62 5.64
C ASN A 67 9.13 5.20 6.97
N SER A 68 10.44 5.40 7.07
CA SER A 68 11.21 5.00 8.26
C SER A 68 10.87 5.78 9.53
N THR A 69 10.24 6.96 9.42
CA THR A 69 9.81 7.82 10.54
C THR A 69 8.32 7.60 10.90
N PRO A 70 7.79 6.42 10.59
CA PRO A 70 6.38 6.11 10.27
C PRO A 70 5.37 7.27 10.33
N ASN A 71 5.56 8.30 9.52
CA ASN A 71 4.71 9.50 9.51
C ASN A 71 4.17 9.88 8.12
N ALA A 72 4.59 9.15 7.08
CA ALA A 72 4.14 9.32 5.71
C ALA A 72 4.35 8.03 4.91
N LEU A 73 3.86 8.04 3.68
CA LEU A 73 4.12 7.03 2.67
C LEU A 73 5.29 7.46 1.77
N GLU A 74 6.01 6.48 1.24
CA GLU A 74 7.09 6.69 0.28
C GLU A 74 7.02 5.70 -0.89
N PHE A 75 7.50 6.12 -2.05
CA PHE A 75 7.72 5.23 -3.20
C PHE A 75 9.13 4.65 -3.12
N VAL A 76 9.22 3.33 -3.06
CA VAL A 76 10.50 2.63 -2.95
C VAL A 76 10.64 1.62 -4.06
N GLU A 77 11.86 1.45 -4.55
CA GLU A 77 12.17 0.41 -5.52
C GLU A 77 11.75 -0.95 -4.96
N PHE A 78 11.02 -1.70 -5.78
CA PHE A 78 10.67 -3.06 -5.43
C PHE A 78 11.93 -3.92 -5.45
N ALA A 79 12.38 -4.36 -4.28
CA ALA A 79 13.54 -5.23 -4.14
C ALA A 79 13.10 -6.70 -4.06
N ALA A 80 13.83 -7.58 -4.75
CA ALA A 80 13.59 -9.03 -4.67
C ALA A 80 13.73 -9.60 -3.25
N THR A 81 14.38 -8.87 -2.34
CA THR A 81 14.45 -9.20 -0.91
C THR A 81 13.11 -9.13 -0.19
N TYR A 82 12.10 -8.47 -0.78
CA TYR A 82 10.73 -8.49 -0.28
C TYR A 82 9.97 -9.76 -0.66
N LEU A 83 10.49 -10.53 -1.62
CA LEU A 83 9.95 -11.82 -1.99
C LEU A 83 10.60 -12.90 -1.14
N GLU A 84 9.80 -13.88 -0.73
CA GLU A 84 10.34 -15.16 -0.29
C GLU A 84 11.08 -15.85 -1.45
N GLY A 85 12.17 -16.56 -1.13
CA GLY A 85 12.91 -17.31 -2.14
C GLY A 85 12.00 -18.33 -2.83
N VAL A 86 12.22 -18.56 -4.13
CA VAL A 86 11.51 -19.63 -4.85
C VAL A 86 11.71 -20.95 -4.10
N PRO A 87 10.66 -21.78 -3.94
CA PRO A 87 10.81 -23.09 -3.34
C PRO A 87 11.90 -23.87 -4.06
N THR A 88 12.91 -24.31 -3.33
CA THR A 88 13.93 -25.20 -3.88
C THR A 88 13.59 -26.62 -3.52
N GLU A 89 13.50 -27.49 -4.52
CA GLU A 89 13.48 -28.94 -4.36
C GLU A 89 14.89 -29.47 -3.99
N ASP A 90 15.63 -28.78 -3.12
CA ASP A 90 16.93 -29.25 -2.65
C ASP A 90 16.72 -30.30 -1.55
N LEU A 91 16.82 -31.57 -1.93
CA LEU A 91 16.71 -32.70 -1.01
C LEU A 91 17.90 -32.80 -0.03
N ALA A 92 19.03 -32.13 -0.29
CA ALA A 92 20.27 -32.28 0.49
C ALA A 92 20.27 -31.44 1.78
N THR A 93 19.50 -30.35 1.83
CA THR A 93 19.31 -29.53 3.02
C THR A 93 17.82 -29.28 3.21
N LYS A 94 17.10 -30.25 3.79
CA LYS A 94 15.68 -30.20 4.19
C LYS A 94 15.29 -29.05 5.16
N ALA A 95 15.91 -27.89 5.08
CA ALA A 95 15.39 -26.66 5.63
C ALA A 95 14.64 -25.95 4.50
N PRO A 96 13.31 -26.09 4.41
CA PRO A 96 12.55 -25.19 3.56
C PRO A 96 12.78 -23.77 4.04
N THR A 97 13.33 -22.91 3.20
CA THR A 97 13.42 -21.47 3.49
C THR A 97 12.08 -20.77 3.24
N SER A 98 11.03 -21.48 2.82
CA SER A 98 9.67 -20.94 2.65
C SER A 98 8.76 -21.36 3.79
N GLU A 99 7.99 -20.40 4.34
CA GLU A 99 7.00 -20.66 5.39
C GLU A 99 5.91 -21.67 4.94
N TRP A 100 5.73 -21.83 3.63
CA TRP A 100 4.76 -22.75 3.04
C TRP A 100 5.23 -24.21 3.01
N ALA A 101 6.54 -24.47 3.07
CA ALA A 101 7.07 -25.84 3.07
C ALA A 101 7.29 -26.41 4.48
N PHE A 102 6.98 -25.64 5.54
CA PHE A 102 6.88 -26.18 6.90
C PHE A 102 5.73 -27.21 7.06
N ASP A 103 4.75 -27.24 6.17
CA ASP A 103 3.71 -28.28 6.15
C ASP A 103 4.22 -29.63 5.60
N HIS A 104 5.27 -29.63 4.75
CA HIS A 104 5.77 -30.89 4.17
C HIS A 104 6.82 -31.58 5.05
N ASN A 105 7.61 -30.84 5.85
CA ASN A 105 8.59 -31.45 6.76
C ASN A 105 7.94 -32.12 7.99
N ALA A 106 6.68 -31.80 8.29
CA ALA A 106 5.89 -32.50 9.31
C ALA A 106 5.23 -33.79 8.78
N ALA A 107 5.26 -34.05 7.47
CA ALA A 107 4.75 -35.27 6.87
C ALA A 107 5.79 -36.40 6.98
N ALA A 108 5.82 -37.06 8.15
CA ALA A 108 6.67 -38.25 8.39
C ALA A 108 6.25 -39.46 7.52
N THR A 109 5.04 -39.42 6.96
CA THR A 109 4.54 -40.32 5.94
C THR A 109 4.42 -39.54 4.64
N ALA A 110 4.98 -40.05 3.54
CA ALA A 110 5.08 -39.37 2.23
C ALA A 110 3.71 -39.15 1.51
N VAL A 111 2.63 -38.98 2.27
CA VAL A 111 1.26 -38.78 1.79
C VAL A 111 0.59 -37.73 2.68
N HIS A 112 0.34 -36.55 2.11
CA HIS A 112 -0.40 -35.47 2.77
C HIS A 112 -1.79 -35.98 3.21
N GLY A 113 -2.10 -35.90 4.51
CA GLY A 113 -3.44 -36.22 5.04
C GLY A 113 -3.76 -37.72 5.23
N ALA A 114 -2.77 -38.61 5.09
CA ALA A 114 -2.94 -40.03 5.42
C ALA A 114 -2.61 -40.28 6.91
N ALA A 115 -3.61 -40.70 7.69
CA ALA A 115 -3.39 -41.15 9.07
C ALA A 115 -2.46 -42.38 9.11
N GLU A 116 -1.90 -42.70 10.28
CA GLU A 116 -0.89 -43.76 10.50
C GLU A 116 -1.27 -45.18 10.00
N ASN A 117 -2.47 -45.37 9.45
CA ASN A 117 -3.02 -46.63 8.99
C ASN A 117 -3.48 -46.64 7.52
N THR A 118 -2.99 -45.72 6.68
CA THR A 118 -3.28 -45.74 5.24
C THR A 118 -2.52 -46.87 4.54
N LEU A 119 -3.20 -48.01 4.39
CA LEU A 119 -2.76 -49.14 3.57
C LEU A 119 -2.87 -48.76 2.10
N LEU A 120 -1.74 -48.38 1.49
CA LEU A 120 -1.62 -48.35 0.03
C LEU A 120 -1.72 -49.80 -0.45
N HIS A 121 -2.72 -50.10 -1.30
CA HIS A 121 -3.01 -51.47 -1.71
C HIS A 121 -1.76 -52.15 -2.32
N SER A 122 -1.65 -53.47 -2.12
CA SER A 122 -0.61 -54.26 -2.77
C SER A 122 -0.67 -54.05 -4.28
N GLY A 123 0.43 -53.56 -4.85
CA GLY A 123 0.52 -53.20 -6.27
C GLY A 123 0.89 -51.74 -6.55
N SER A 124 1.07 -50.89 -5.53
CA SER A 124 1.71 -49.58 -5.74
C SER A 124 3.22 -49.79 -5.92
N THR A 125 3.73 -49.65 -7.14
CA THR A 125 5.16 -49.66 -7.45
C THR A 125 5.75 -48.33 -6.98
N ILE A 126 6.23 -48.29 -5.74
CA ILE A 126 7.11 -47.21 -5.28
C ILE A 126 8.53 -47.75 -5.45
N ASP A 127 9.17 -47.30 -6.52
CA ASP A 127 10.56 -47.57 -6.89
C ASP A 127 10.83 -48.95 -7.54
N GLY A 128 11.47 -48.91 -8.71
CA GLY A 128 11.56 -49.99 -9.70
C GLY A 128 12.50 -51.14 -9.35
N GLY A 129 12.32 -51.80 -8.20
CA GLY A 129 13.04 -53.01 -7.82
C GLY A 129 12.21 -54.29 -8.02
N THR A 130 12.76 -55.25 -8.78
CA THR A 130 12.21 -56.62 -8.88
C THR A 130 12.60 -57.45 -7.66
N TRP A 131 11.61 -58.07 -7.00
CA TRP A 131 11.81 -59.09 -5.97
C TRP A 131 12.19 -60.45 -6.57
#